data_AF-A0A934SBS2-F1
#
_entry.id   AF-A0A934SBS2-F1
#
_cell.length_a   1.000
_cell.length_b   1.000
_cell.length_c   1.000
_cell.angle_alpha   90.00
_cell.angle_beta   90.00
_cell.angle_gamma   90.00
#
_symmetry.space_group_name_H-M   'P 1'
#
loop_
_entity.id
_entity.type
_entity.pdbx_description
1 polymer ?
#
loop_
_entity_poly.entity_id
_entity_poly.type
_entity_poly.pdbx_seq_one_letter_code
_entity_poly.pdbx_strand_id
1 'polypeptide(L)'
;MKSKRNLTRFTYETAAFEGWRLSLSRAGTTFTKYFPDKKYGGGKKSLSAAESALTEIRDLLDSARRINGKLSATTVKKVEKILESA
;
A
#
# COMPACT_ATOMS: atom_id res chain seq x y z
N MET A 1 -7.69 -15.68 10.35
CA MET A 1 -7.38 -14.69 9.28
C MET A 1 -5.86 -14.59 9.12
N LYS A 2 -5.28 -15.01 7.98
CA LYS A 2 -3.84 -14.84 7.76
C LYS A 2 -3.56 -13.36 7.48
N SER A 3 -2.99 -12.66 8.46
CA SER A 3 -2.42 -11.33 8.27
C SER A 3 -1.36 -11.39 7.16
N LYS A 4 -1.58 -10.69 6.05
CA LYS A 4 -0.56 -10.52 5.01
C LYS A 4 0.38 -9.40 5.43
N ARG A 5 1.69 -9.64 5.34
CA ARG A 5 2.70 -8.63 5.74
C ARG A 5 2.45 -7.33 4.94
N ASN A 6 2.32 -6.21 5.65
CA ASN A 6 2.03 -4.87 5.10
C ASN A 6 0.59 -4.64 4.60
N LEU A 7 -0.32 -5.63 4.70
CA LEU A 7 -1.74 -5.49 4.35
C LEU A 7 -2.62 -5.86 5.56
N THR A 8 -3.41 -4.90 6.02
CA THR A 8 -4.35 -5.09 7.13
C THR A 8 -5.78 -5.03 6.59
N ARG A 9 -6.59 -6.05 6.86
CA ARG A 9 -8.02 -6.03 6.55
C ARG A 9 -8.76 -5.21 7.59
N PHE A 10 -9.60 -4.30 7.14
CA PHE A 10 -10.52 -3.54 7.96
C PHE A 10 -11.95 -4.03 7.64
N THR A 11 -12.51 -4.77 8.59
CA THR A 11 -13.90 -5.22 8.60
C THR A 11 -14.39 -5.04 10.03
N TYR A 12 -15.10 -3.95 10.29
CA TYR A 12 -15.78 -3.75 11.57
C TYR A 12 -17.27 -3.71 11.27
N GLU A 13 -18.07 -4.47 12.01
CA GLU A 13 -19.51 -4.62 11.81
C GLU A 13 -20.28 -3.28 11.86
N THR A 14 -19.72 -2.26 12.50
CA THR A 14 -20.32 -0.92 12.66
C THR A 14 -19.51 0.20 12.00
N ALA A 15 -18.40 -0.08 11.29
CA ALA A 15 -17.58 0.99 10.73
C ALA A 15 -18.11 1.50 9.40
N ALA A 16 -17.99 2.81 9.21
CA ALA A 16 -18.22 3.50 7.93
C ALA A 16 -17.24 3.08 6.80
N PHE A 17 -16.28 2.20 7.08
CA PHE A 17 -15.23 1.78 6.16
C PHE A 17 -14.97 0.27 6.24
N GLU A 18 -15.15 -0.40 5.12
CA GLU A 18 -14.67 -1.77 4.87
C GLU A 18 -13.64 -1.73 3.75
N GLY A 19 -12.50 -2.38 3.94
CA GLY A 19 -11.40 -2.27 2.99
C GLY A 19 -10.11 -2.93 3.43
N TRP A 20 -9.06 -2.67 2.66
CA TRP A 20 -7.69 -3.04 3.00
C TRP A 20 -6.84 -1.80 3.22
N ARG A 21 -5.94 -1.84 4.22
CA ARG A 21 -4.90 -0.84 4.41
C ARG A 21 -3.57 -1.44 4.00
N LEU A 22 -2.91 -0.80 3.05
CA LEU A 22 -1.51 -1.00 2.77
C LEU A 22 -0.70 -0.05 3.65
N SER A 23 0.24 -0.60 4.43
CA SER A 23 1.18 0.17 5.24
C SER A 23 2.58 -0.41 5.04
N LEU A 24 3.46 0.36 4.41
CA LEU A 24 4.82 -0.06 4.10
C LEU A 24 5.82 0.99 4.61
N SER A 25 6.72 0.57 5.49
CA SER A 25 7.81 1.41 5.98
C SER A 25 9.15 0.91 5.44
N ARG A 26 9.92 1.81 4.83
CA ARG A 26 11.25 1.52 4.27
C ARG A 26 12.16 2.73 4.44
N ALA A 27 13.37 2.50 4.96
CA ALA A 27 14.41 3.54 5.08
C ALA A 27 13.91 4.85 5.74
N GLY A 28 13.13 4.70 6.82
CA GLY A 28 12.57 5.83 7.60
C GLY A 28 11.36 6.54 6.97
N THR A 29 10.87 6.09 5.80
CA THR A 29 9.66 6.62 5.17
C THR A 29 8.53 5.60 5.27
N THR A 30 7.32 6.05 5.60
CA THR A 30 6.13 5.20 5.69
C THR A 30 5.09 5.62 4.66
N PHE A 31 4.66 4.68 3.85
CA PHE A 31 3.60 4.85 2.87
C PHE A 31 2.34 4.15 3.39
N THR A 32 1.21 4.86 3.39
CA THR A 32 -0.08 4.31 3.81
C THR A 32 -1.15 4.63 2.78
N LYS A 33 -1.91 3.61 2.37
CA LYS A 33 -3.05 3.75 1.47
C LYS A 33 -4.19 2.85 1.89
N TYR A 34 -5.41 3.36 1.75
CA TYR A 34 -6.63 2.62 1.99
C TYR A 34 -7.29 2.24 0.66
N PHE A 35 -7.72 0.98 0.59
CA PHE A 35 -8.42 0.35 -0.52
C PHE A 35 -9.84 0.01 -0.07
N PRO A 36 -10.78 0.97 -0.10
CA PRO A 36 -12.18 0.76 0.31
C PRO A 36 -12.89 -0.20 -0.63
N ASP A 37 -13.54 -1.22 -0.08
CA ASP A 37 -14.28 -2.22 -0.85
C ASP A 37 -15.34 -1.59 -1.76
N LYS A 38 -15.99 -0.51 -1.31
CA LYS A 38 -16.97 0.24 -2.10
C LYS A 38 -16.40 0.79 -3.41
N LYS A 39 -15.14 1.25 -3.41
CA LYS A 39 -14.47 1.78 -4.62
C LYS A 39 -14.03 0.66 -5.56
N TYR A 40 -13.58 -0.46 -5.02
CA TYR A 40 -13.01 -1.56 -5.81
C TYR A 40 -14.01 -2.67 -6.17
N GLY A 41 -15.24 -2.63 -5.63
CA GLY A 41 -16.28 -3.62 -5.89
C GLY A 41 -16.15 -4.90 -5.06
N GLY A 42 -15.73 -4.76 -3.79
CA GLY A 42 -15.73 -5.83 -2.79
C GLY A 42 -14.35 -6.28 -2.31
N GLY A 43 -14.33 -7.03 -1.21
CA GLY A 43 -13.12 -7.42 -0.47
C GLY A 43 -12.05 -8.17 -1.26
N LYS A 44 -12.45 -8.94 -2.28
CA LYS A 44 -11.52 -9.67 -3.16
C LYS A 44 -10.84 -8.74 -4.17
N LYS A 45 -11.57 -7.78 -4.73
CA LYS A 45 -11.03 -6.81 -5.70
C LYS A 45 -10.16 -5.77 -5.02
N SER A 46 -10.57 -5.28 -3.85
CA SER A 46 -9.74 -4.39 -3.02
C SER A 46 -8.46 -5.07 -2.53
N LEU A 47 -8.53 -6.36 -2.17
CA LEU A 47 -7.34 -7.15 -1.86
C LEU A 47 -6.41 -7.22 -3.08
N SER A 48 -6.95 -7.58 -4.25
CA SER A 48 -6.17 -7.68 -5.48
C SER A 48 -5.47 -6.36 -5.83
N ALA A 49 -6.18 -5.22 -5.73
CA ALA A 49 -5.61 -3.91 -5.98
C ALA A 49 -4.49 -3.57 -4.98
N ALA A 50 -4.71 -3.86 -3.70
CA ALA A 50 -3.71 -3.64 -2.66
C ALA A 50 -2.47 -4.54 -2.84
N GLU A 51 -2.63 -5.77 -3.32
CA GLU A 51 -1.53 -6.69 -3.61
C GLU A 51 -0.72 -6.28 -4.83
N SER A 52 -1.39 -5.87 -5.91
CA SER A 52 -0.74 -5.33 -7.09
C SER A 52 0.10 -4.10 -6.74
N ALA A 53 -0.48 -3.13 -6.03
CA ALA A 53 0.22 -1.94 -5.56
C ALA A 53 1.41 -2.29 -4.64
N LEU A 54 1.24 -3.24 -3.71
CA LEU A 54 2.32 -3.66 -2.82
C LEU A 54 3.49 -4.29 -3.58
N THR A 55 3.21 -5.06 -4.62
CA THR A 55 4.22 -5.74 -5.44
C THR A 55 5.02 -4.71 -6.24
N GLU A 56 4.33 -3.83 -6.95
CA GLU A 56 4.96 -2.77 -7.74
C GLU A 56 5.83 -1.83 -6.88
N ILE A 57 5.33 -1.44 -5.71
CA ILE A 57 6.08 -0.60 -4.78
C ILE A 57 7.30 -1.35 -4.23
N ARG A 58 7.18 -2.65 -3.94
CA ARG A 58 8.33 -3.45 -3.48
C ARG A 58 9.42 -3.52 -4.53
N ASP A 59 9.06 -3.84 -5.77
CA ASP A 59 10.02 -3.95 -6.87
C ASP A 59 10.73 -2.60 -7.13
N LEU A 60 9.97 -1.51 -7.06
CA LEU A 60 10.53 -0.15 -7.14
C LEU A 60 11.47 0.16 -5.96
N LEU A 61 11.13 -0.23 -4.74
CA LEU A 61 11.93 0.04 -3.55
C LEU A 61 13.18 -0.84 -3.44
N ASP A 62 13.15 -2.05 -4.00
CA ASP A 62 14.30 -2.94 -4.02
C ASP A 62 15.31 -2.54 -5.11
N SER A 63 14.84 -1.93 -6.21
CA SER A 63 15.69 -1.30 -7.22
C SER A 63 16.11 0.15 -6.88
N ALA A 64 15.49 0.77 -5.87
CA ALA A 64 15.75 2.17 -5.53
C ALA A 64 17.12 2.39 -4.86
N ARG A 65 17.90 3.30 -5.44
CA ARG A 65 19.12 3.82 -4.82
C ARG A 65 18.78 4.59 -3.54
N ARG A 66 19.49 4.27 -2.46
CA ARG A 66 19.40 5.00 -1.18
C ARG A 66 20.47 6.07 -1.12
N ILE A 67 20.13 7.22 -0.55
CA ILE A 67 21.05 8.33 -0.31
C ILE A 67 21.04 8.59 1.20
N ASN A 68 22.19 8.48 1.86
CA ASN A 68 22.32 8.61 3.32
C ASN A 68 21.34 7.73 4.11
N GLY A 69 21.13 6.49 3.65
CA GLY A 69 20.21 5.54 4.29
C GLY A 69 18.72 5.87 4.13
N LYS A 70 18.37 6.95 3.42
CA LYS A 70 16.99 7.37 3.12
C LYS A 70 16.64 7.11 1.65
N LEU A 71 15.34 7.03 1.36
CA LEU A 71 14.85 7.01 -0.02
C LEU A 71 15.09 8.38 -0.66
N SER A 72 15.40 8.38 -1.96
CA SER A 72 15.46 9.64 -2.72
C SER A 72 14.06 10.25 -2.82
N ALA A 73 13.97 11.59 -2.86
CA ALA A 73 12.69 12.28 -3.06
C ALA A 73 11.97 11.83 -4.34
N THR A 74 12.72 11.49 -5.38
CA THR A 74 12.19 10.96 -6.65
C THR A 74 11.54 9.59 -6.47
N THR A 75 12.16 8.71 -5.65
CA THR A 75 11.58 7.39 -5.34
C THR A 75 10.28 7.54 -4.55
N VAL A 76 10.26 8.43 -3.55
CA VAL A 76 9.06 8.71 -2.74
C VAL A 76 7.92 9.18 -3.64
N LYS A 77 8.16 10.17 -4.52
CA LYS A 77 7.15 10.67 -5.48
C LYS A 77 6.65 9.60 -6.43
N LYS A 78 7.52 8.68 -6.90
CA LYS A 78 7.10 7.55 -7.74
C LYS A 78 6.16 6.61 -6.99
N VAL A 79 6.47 6.28 -5.74
CA VAL A 79 5.62 5.44 -4.89
C VAL A 79 4.27 6.12 -4.62
N GLU A 80 4.26 7.42 -4.31
CA GLU A 80 3.03 8.20 -4.12
C GLU A 80 2.16 8.18 -5.38
N LYS A 81 2.76 8.36 -6.56
CA LYS A 81 2.05 8.29 -7.84
C LYS A 81 1.41 6.92 -8.09
N ILE A 82 2.12 5.83 -7.79
CA ILE A 82 1.57 4.46 -7.88
C ILE A 82 0.35 4.32 -6.96
N LEU A 83 0.46 4.82 -5.73
CA LEU A 83 -0.64 4.78 -4.75
C LEU A 83 -1.83 5.67 -5.11
N GLU A 84 -1.64 6.72 -5.90
CA GLU A 84 -2.71 7.57 -6.43
C GLU A 84 -3.45 6.90 -7.60
N SER A 85 -2.71 6.23 -8.49
CA SER A 85 -3.28 5.51 -9.64
C SER A 85 -3.95 4.19 -9.27
N ALA A 86 -3.63 3.65 -8.09
CA ALA A 86 -4.17 2.39 -7.58
C ALA A 86 -5.60 2.49 -7.06
#